data_AF-A0A3D0V6B1-F1
#
_entry.id   AF-A0A3D0V6B1-F1
#
_cell.length_a   1.000
_cell.length_b   1.000
_cell.length_c   1.000
_cell.angle_alpha   90.00
_cell.angle_beta   90.00
_cell.angle_gamma   90.00
#
_symmetry.space_group_name_H-M   'P 1'
#
loop_
_entity.id
_entity.type
_entity.pdbx_description
1 polymer ?
#
loop_
_entity_poly.entity_id
_entity_poly.type
_entity_poly.pdbx_seq_one_letter_code
_entity_poly.pdbx_strand_id
1 'polypeptide(L)'
;MHSIRQNVDLQKKAFQVLEQTGQKEPLLLESYRTPQSPTFHGEGPFLFDHLQLILQTLFAIAEGSVSLLSIEEFRSLKGYEGEIQELEETIRENVAFFEVFALCHDTAKWSTITFSTKEGSRGEAIGLSLSQKQHWEEQGHQEQIKMRERYLELYRRFEEEHHGETPEQIQFGFYLSYGIDVHYPGHDRAIHSPVYHGLLECMATLYHLPEQDIHYLEDLIAHHLDPLQDFTHVRPERIAKYYHFARTRGYDADDYLDRLQAITLLDGVCGSIHTGAHGSWQEFMLIQNFFRSEHNFLPSRREEKQKHREEDEKKVLNRYFRETGLDGVALMKLLGSSPGPSFGKILQQIHQAILGKEEMPSFGKTIDQELKERTGNFFQRYFEKGQ
;
A
#
# COMPACT_ATOMS: atom_id res chain seq x y z
N MET A 1 4.00 11.52 -2.75
CA MET A 1 5.00 10.66 -2.09
C MET A 1 6.11 11.43 -1.38
N HIS A 2 6.73 12.45 -1.99
CA HIS A 2 7.75 13.28 -1.32
C HIS A 2 7.29 13.85 0.05
N SER A 3 6.02 14.26 0.14
CA SER A 3 5.41 14.77 1.38
C SER A 3 5.30 13.71 2.49
N ILE A 4 5.02 12.45 2.16
CA ILE A 4 4.94 11.35 3.14
C ILE A 4 6.31 11.12 3.76
N ARG A 5 7.35 11.02 2.92
CA ARG A 5 8.72 10.79 3.37
C ARG A 5 9.27 11.94 4.21
N GLN A 6 8.73 13.15 4.12
CA GLN A 6 9.15 14.29 4.95
C GLN A 6 8.29 14.47 6.21
N ASN A 7 7.25 13.66 6.39
CA ASN A 7 6.38 13.76 7.55
C ASN A 7 7.05 13.11 8.77
N VAL A 8 7.56 13.96 9.66
CA VAL A 8 8.30 13.56 10.88
C VAL A 8 7.47 12.69 11.81
N ASP A 9 6.15 12.89 11.89
CA ASP A 9 5.30 12.12 12.79
C ASP A 9 5.08 10.71 12.27
N LEU A 10 4.84 10.56 10.97
CA LEU A 10 4.74 9.25 10.31
C LEU A 10 6.07 8.49 10.37
N GLN A 11 7.20 9.17 10.13
CA GLN A 11 8.53 8.59 10.26
C GLN A 11 8.78 8.02 11.66
N LYS A 12 8.47 8.81 12.71
CA LYS A 12 8.62 8.38 14.10
C LYS A 12 7.73 7.19 14.42
N LYS A 13 6.48 7.20 13.96
CA LYS A 13 5.54 6.09 14.16
C LYS A 13 6.04 4.80 13.52
N ALA A 14 6.45 4.86 12.25
CA ALA A 14 7.03 3.72 11.55
C ALA A 14 8.31 3.21 12.23
N PHE A 15 9.21 4.12 12.64
CA PHE A 15 10.41 3.77 13.39
C PHE A 15 10.09 3.02 14.69
N GLN A 16 9.12 3.52 15.47
CA GLN A 16 8.71 2.89 16.73
C GLN A 16 8.16 1.48 16.53
N VAL A 17 7.39 1.26 15.46
CA VAL A 17 6.90 -0.09 15.13
C VAL A 17 8.06 -1.03 14.81
N LEU A 18 9.00 -0.60 13.97
CA LEU A 18 10.18 -1.40 13.64
C LEU A 18 11.06 -1.68 14.86
N GLU A 19 11.32 -0.67 15.70
CA GLU A 19 12.10 -0.81 16.93
C GLU A 19 11.44 -1.81 17.91
N GLN A 20 10.14 -1.66 18.17
CA GLN A 20 9.41 -2.51 19.10
C GLN A 20 9.32 -3.97 18.63
N THR A 21 9.11 -4.17 17.32
CA THR A 21 9.04 -5.53 16.74
C THR A 21 10.43 -6.17 16.68
N GLY A 22 11.47 -5.41 16.33
CA GLY A 22 12.86 -5.89 16.37
C GLY A 22 13.34 -6.25 17.79
N GLN A 23 12.88 -5.54 18.82
CA GLN A 23 13.17 -5.90 20.22
C GLN A 23 12.48 -7.21 20.66
N LYS A 24 11.32 -7.54 20.07
CA LYS A 24 10.56 -8.76 20.38
C LYS A 24 11.06 -9.96 19.58
N GLU A 25 11.43 -9.74 18.33
CA GLU A 25 11.85 -10.80 17.40
C GLU A 25 13.27 -10.56 16.88
N PRO A 26 14.28 -11.30 17.39
CA PRO A 26 15.67 -11.15 16.96
C PRO A 26 15.88 -11.31 15.46
N LEU A 27 15.10 -12.19 14.81
CA LEU A 27 15.18 -12.41 13.36
C LEU A 27 14.82 -11.14 12.56
N LEU A 28 13.83 -10.36 13.02
CA LEU A 28 13.49 -9.07 12.42
C LEU A 28 14.65 -8.10 12.56
N LEU A 29 15.20 -7.98 13.77
CA LEU A 29 16.31 -7.07 14.04
C LEU A 29 17.55 -7.37 13.18
N GLU A 30 17.85 -8.64 12.95
CA GLU A 30 18.90 -9.04 12.00
C GLU A 30 18.54 -8.64 10.57
N SER A 31 17.30 -8.95 10.15
CA SER A 31 16.84 -8.68 8.79
C SER A 31 16.85 -7.19 8.42
N TYR A 32 16.60 -6.29 9.38
CA TYR A 32 16.65 -4.84 9.17
C TYR A 32 18.00 -4.34 8.67
N ARG A 33 19.08 -5.08 8.95
CA ARG A 33 20.44 -4.76 8.52
C ARG A 33 20.78 -5.33 7.14
N THR A 34 19.82 -5.95 6.45
CA THR A 34 20.04 -6.52 5.11
C THR A 34 20.41 -5.40 4.13
N PRO A 35 21.62 -5.43 3.54
CA PRO A 35 22.03 -4.46 2.53
C PRO A 35 21.08 -4.39 1.33
N GLN A 36 20.95 -3.20 0.74
CA GLN A 36 20.16 -2.95 -0.46
C GLN A 36 20.91 -2.13 -1.52
N SER A 37 20.62 -2.40 -2.80
CA SER A 37 21.22 -1.70 -3.94
C SER A 37 20.35 -0.52 -4.40
N PRO A 38 20.94 0.67 -4.63
CA PRO A 38 20.16 1.88 -4.96
C PRO A 38 19.45 1.83 -6.31
N THR A 39 19.79 0.88 -7.19
CA THR A 39 19.11 0.69 -8.49
C THR A 39 17.65 0.26 -8.34
N PHE A 40 17.33 -0.43 -7.23
CA PHE A 40 15.99 -0.91 -6.92
C PHE A 40 15.50 -0.42 -5.54
N HIS A 41 16.42 0.04 -4.70
CA HIS A 41 16.19 0.42 -3.31
C HIS A 41 16.99 1.68 -2.93
N GLY A 42 16.61 2.82 -3.50
CA GLY A 42 17.20 4.14 -3.28
C GLY A 42 16.58 4.90 -2.11
N GLU A 43 15.66 4.29 -1.38
CA GLU A 43 15.08 4.79 -0.14
C GLU A 43 16.08 4.75 1.03
N GLY A 44 17.07 3.88 0.98
CA GLY A 44 18.13 3.78 1.97
C GLY A 44 18.96 2.51 1.82
N PRO A 45 20.09 2.41 2.56
CA PRO A 45 21.06 1.33 2.41
C PRO A 45 20.61 -0.03 2.91
N PHE A 46 19.56 -0.10 3.75
CA PHE A 46 19.14 -1.34 4.39
C PHE A 46 17.64 -1.59 4.30
N LEU A 47 17.25 -2.86 4.48
CA LEU A 47 15.84 -3.27 4.51
C LEU A 47 15.01 -2.44 5.51
N PHE A 48 15.62 -1.98 6.62
CA PHE A 48 14.97 -1.06 7.55
C PHE A 48 14.31 0.14 6.85
N ASP A 49 15.02 0.79 5.93
CA ASP A 49 14.56 2.03 5.27
C ASP A 49 13.36 1.75 4.37
N HIS A 50 13.41 0.63 3.64
CA HIS A 50 12.30 0.11 2.83
C HIS A 50 11.04 -0.17 3.66
N LEU A 51 11.19 -0.93 4.75
CA LEU A 51 10.06 -1.22 5.64
C LEU A 51 9.51 0.04 6.30
N GLN A 52 10.38 0.98 6.67
CA GLN A 52 9.96 2.24 7.25
C GLN A 52 9.13 3.06 6.26
N LEU A 53 9.48 3.06 4.97
CA LEU A 53 8.74 3.78 3.94
C LEU A 53 7.39 3.11 3.63
N ILE A 54 7.33 1.78 3.62
CA ILE A 54 6.06 1.03 3.54
C ILE A 54 5.14 1.44 4.68
N LEU A 55 5.61 1.35 5.93
CA LEU A 55 4.82 1.65 7.12
C LEU A 55 4.39 3.13 7.17
N GLN A 56 5.26 4.06 6.79
CA GLN A 56 4.90 5.48 6.66
C GLN A 56 3.74 5.69 5.68
N THR A 57 3.80 5.01 4.52
CA THR A 57 2.75 5.09 3.51
C THR A 57 1.45 4.47 4.02
N LEU A 58 1.54 3.28 4.63
CA LEU A 58 0.40 2.60 5.24
C LEU A 58 -0.30 3.50 6.26
N PHE A 59 0.45 4.12 7.18
CA PHE A 59 -0.13 5.02 8.17
C PHE A 59 -0.68 6.30 7.56
N ALA A 60 -0.03 6.88 6.54
CA ALA A 60 -0.56 8.05 5.85
C ALA A 60 -1.95 7.79 5.25
N ILE A 61 -2.14 6.61 4.65
CA ILE A 61 -3.41 6.18 4.05
C ILE A 61 -4.42 5.83 5.15
N ALA A 62 -4.02 5.03 6.14
CA ALA A 62 -4.85 4.59 7.26
C ALA A 62 -5.48 5.77 8.03
N GLU A 63 -4.67 6.81 8.26
CA GLU A 63 -5.08 8.00 9.02
C GLU A 63 -5.81 9.04 8.14
N GLY A 64 -5.92 8.81 6.83
CA GLY A 64 -6.51 9.77 5.88
C GLY A 64 -5.66 11.02 5.66
N SER A 65 -4.39 11.01 6.10
CA SER A 65 -3.44 12.12 5.89
C SER A 65 -3.07 12.28 4.41
N VAL A 66 -3.20 11.19 3.63
CA VAL A 66 -3.05 11.18 2.18
C VAL A 66 -4.20 10.40 1.56
N SER A 67 -4.84 11.00 0.56
CA SER A 67 -5.69 10.25 -0.37
C SER A 67 -4.89 9.88 -1.63
N LEU A 68 -5.03 8.65 -2.11
CA LEU A 68 -4.38 8.19 -3.33
C LEU A 68 -4.81 9.03 -4.54
N LEU A 69 -6.05 9.51 -4.58
CA LEU A 69 -6.54 10.42 -5.64
C LEU A 69 -5.87 11.81 -5.64
N SER A 70 -5.22 12.20 -4.54
CA SER A 70 -4.48 13.47 -4.46
C SER A 70 -3.10 13.39 -5.10
N ILE A 71 -2.58 12.18 -5.30
CA ILE A 71 -1.27 11.92 -5.92
C ILE A 71 -1.39 12.12 -7.43
N GLU A 72 -0.44 12.86 -8.03
CA GLU A 72 -0.54 13.29 -9.42
C GLU A 72 -0.59 12.12 -10.40
N GLU A 73 0.22 11.09 -10.16
CA GLU A 73 0.31 9.88 -10.97
C GLU A 73 -1.03 9.13 -11.00
N PHE A 74 -1.73 9.05 -9.86
CA PHE A 74 -3.07 8.44 -9.77
C PHE A 74 -4.16 9.34 -10.36
N ARG A 75 -4.14 10.64 -10.05
CA ARG A 75 -5.08 11.64 -10.59
C ARG A 75 -5.04 11.72 -12.12
N SER A 76 -3.89 11.43 -12.72
CA SER A 76 -3.73 11.41 -14.18
C SER A 76 -4.47 10.23 -14.84
N LEU A 77 -4.78 9.18 -14.09
CA LEU A 77 -5.43 7.95 -14.56
C LEU A 77 -6.95 8.11 -14.61
N LYS A 78 -7.43 8.97 -15.52
CA LYS A 78 -8.86 9.30 -15.66
C LYS A 78 -9.72 8.06 -15.88
N GLY A 79 -10.82 7.97 -15.16
CA GLY A 79 -11.77 6.85 -15.20
C GLY A 79 -11.46 5.73 -14.21
N TYR A 80 -10.30 5.72 -13.57
CA TYR A 80 -9.93 4.70 -12.58
C TYR A 80 -10.09 5.20 -11.15
N GLU A 81 -10.80 6.31 -10.94
CA GLU A 81 -10.94 6.93 -9.62
C GLU A 81 -11.55 5.96 -8.61
N GLY A 82 -12.46 5.13 -9.08
CA GLY A 82 -13.13 4.12 -8.28
C GLY A 82 -12.22 3.00 -7.78
N GLU A 83 -11.41 2.44 -8.68
CA GLU A 83 -10.41 1.42 -8.37
C GLU A 83 -9.34 1.96 -7.42
N ILE A 84 -8.96 3.24 -7.57
CA ILE A 84 -8.02 3.90 -6.67
C ILE A 84 -8.61 4.08 -5.27
N GLN A 85 -9.89 4.47 -5.16
CA GLN A 85 -10.57 4.60 -3.87
C GLN A 85 -10.72 3.25 -3.15
N GLU A 86 -11.05 2.20 -3.88
CA GLU A 86 -11.17 0.86 -3.33
C GLU A 86 -9.82 0.32 -2.84
N LEU A 87 -8.73 0.60 -3.57
CA LEU A 87 -7.39 0.27 -3.12
C LEU A 87 -7.07 0.99 -1.78
N GLU A 88 -7.45 2.26 -1.67
CA GLU A 88 -7.33 3.04 -0.43
C GLU A 88 -8.18 2.45 0.70
N GLU A 89 -9.43 2.06 0.42
CA GLU A 89 -10.35 1.40 1.37
C GLU A 89 -9.82 0.06 1.85
N THR A 90 -9.36 -0.79 0.92
CA THR A 90 -8.74 -2.09 1.22
C THR A 90 -7.60 -1.92 2.22
N ILE A 91 -6.73 -0.94 2.00
CA ILE A 91 -5.62 -0.61 2.91
C ILE A 91 -6.13 -0.14 4.28
N ARG A 92 -7.11 0.77 4.31
CA ARG A 92 -7.67 1.33 5.56
C ARG A 92 -8.42 0.29 6.40
N GLU A 93 -9.09 -0.66 5.76
CA GLU A 93 -9.85 -1.71 6.47
C GLU A 93 -8.96 -2.83 6.99
N ASN A 94 -7.78 -3.03 6.39
CA ASN A 94 -6.88 -4.14 6.70
C ASN A 94 -5.50 -3.66 7.20
N VAL A 95 -5.44 -2.58 7.99
CA VAL A 95 -4.15 -1.97 8.44
C VAL A 95 -3.24 -2.99 9.12
N ALA A 96 -3.76 -3.73 10.12
CA ALA A 96 -2.97 -4.71 10.87
C ALA A 96 -2.42 -5.84 9.96
N PHE A 97 -3.20 -6.23 8.95
CA PHE A 97 -2.77 -7.21 7.94
C PHE A 97 -1.57 -6.69 7.15
N PHE A 98 -1.64 -5.44 6.68
CA PHE A 98 -0.55 -4.82 5.92
C PHE A 98 0.67 -4.47 6.79
N GLU A 99 0.49 -4.20 8.08
CA GLU A 99 1.62 -4.09 9.02
C GLU A 99 2.37 -5.41 9.14
N VAL A 100 1.67 -6.54 9.31
CA VAL A 100 2.31 -7.87 9.38
C VAL A 100 2.96 -8.23 8.04
N PHE A 101 2.32 -7.93 6.91
CA PHE A 101 2.94 -8.08 5.59
C PHE A 101 4.26 -7.30 5.50
N ALA A 102 4.24 -5.99 5.83
CA ALA A 102 5.43 -5.15 5.79
C ALA A 102 6.56 -5.75 6.64
N LEU A 103 6.26 -6.17 7.86
CA LEU A 103 7.25 -6.74 8.77
C LEU A 103 7.83 -8.07 8.31
N CYS A 104 7.07 -8.90 7.58
CA CYS A 104 7.47 -10.28 7.28
C CYS A 104 7.97 -10.52 5.85
N HIS A 105 7.45 -9.80 4.86
CA HIS A 105 7.54 -10.20 3.45
C HIS A 105 8.98 -10.38 2.92
N ASP A 106 9.90 -9.56 3.44
CA ASP A 106 11.29 -9.47 2.98
C ASP A 106 12.31 -10.01 3.99
N THR A 107 11.86 -10.56 5.11
CA THR A 107 12.75 -11.00 6.21
C THR A 107 13.77 -12.05 5.78
N ALA A 108 13.41 -12.86 4.78
CA ALA A 108 14.29 -13.86 4.20
C ALA A 108 15.39 -13.31 3.28
N LYS A 109 15.35 -12.02 2.91
CA LYS A 109 16.45 -11.38 2.16
C LYS A 109 17.77 -11.52 2.92
N TRP A 110 17.75 -11.47 4.26
CA TRP A 110 18.95 -11.61 5.10
C TRP A 110 19.70 -12.94 4.90
N SER A 111 18.98 -14.04 4.82
CA SER A 111 19.55 -15.39 4.74
C SER A 111 19.86 -15.81 3.31
N THR A 112 19.19 -15.20 2.33
CA THR A 112 19.34 -15.49 0.89
C THR A 112 20.27 -14.51 0.18
N ILE A 113 20.78 -13.49 0.87
CA ILE A 113 21.59 -12.43 0.25
C ILE A 113 22.82 -12.96 -0.49
N THR A 114 23.04 -12.40 -1.67
CA THR A 114 24.20 -12.64 -2.52
C THR A 114 24.68 -11.33 -3.13
N PHE A 115 25.95 -11.30 -3.56
CA PHE A 115 26.59 -10.11 -4.11
C PHE A 115 27.21 -10.41 -5.48
N SER A 116 27.01 -9.50 -6.42
CA SER A 116 27.76 -9.45 -7.67
C SER A 116 28.49 -8.12 -7.80
N THR A 117 29.53 -8.08 -8.63
CA THR A 117 30.32 -6.87 -8.85
C THR A 117 30.46 -6.59 -10.34
N LYS A 118 30.55 -5.30 -10.69
CA LYS A 118 30.84 -4.87 -12.05
C LYS A 118 32.31 -5.16 -12.40
N GLU A 119 32.56 -5.59 -13.64
CA GLU A 119 33.91 -5.82 -14.15
C GLU A 119 34.78 -4.56 -14.00
N GLY A 120 35.98 -4.73 -13.45
CA GLY A 120 36.95 -3.67 -13.17
C GLY A 120 36.60 -2.80 -11.95
N SER A 121 35.55 -3.11 -11.18
CA SER A 121 35.16 -2.31 -10.01
C SER A 121 36.06 -2.56 -8.81
N ARG A 122 36.04 -1.63 -7.84
CA ARG A 122 36.72 -1.86 -6.55
C ARG A 122 36.14 -3.05 -5.79
N GLY A 123 34.83 -3.31 -5.93
CA GLY A 123 34.16 -4.46 -5.35
C GLY A 123 34.70 -5.78 -5.90
N GLU A 124 34.98 -5.85 -7.21
CA GLU A 124 35.63 -7.01 -7.81
C GLU A 124 37.06 -7.17 -7.29
N ALA A 125 37.84 -6.08 -7.25
CA ALA A 125 39.23 -6.11 -6.80
C ALA A 125 39.40 -6.60 -5.35
N ILE A 126 38.41 -6.35 -4.50
CA ILE A 126 38.40 -6.87 -3.13
C ILE A 126 37.78 -8.27 -3.05
N GLY A 127 37.10 -8.77 -4.09
CA GLY A 127 36.51 -10.10 -4.11
C GLY A 127 35.16 -10.19 -3.38
N LEU A 128 34.31 -9.17 -3.53
CA LEU A 128 32.90 -9.22 -3.11
C LEU A 128 31.99 -9.79 -4.22
N SER A 129 32.38 -10.94 -4.79
CA SER A 129 31.52 -11.72 -5.69
C SER A 129 31.55 -13.21 -5.33
N LEU A 130 30.39 -13.85 -5.41
CA LEU A 130 30.29 -15.31 -5.42
C LEU A 130 29.92 -15.76 -6.83
N SER A 131 30.48 -16.89 -7.26
CA SER A 131 30.04 -17.50 -8.51
C SER A 131 28.65 -18.11 -8.34
N GLN A 132 27.82 -18.07 -9.38
CA GLN A 132 26.44 -18.59 -9.34
C GLN A 132 26.35 -20.06 -8.86
N LYS A 133 27.37 -20.88 -9.14
CA LYS A 133 27.43 -22.28 -8.72
C LYS A 133 27.56 -22.44 -7.20
N GLN A 134 28.25 -21.52 -6.53
CA GLN A 134 28.51 -21.61 -5.09
C GLN A 134 27.29 -21.23 -4.25
N HIS A 135 26.25 -20.63 -4.83
CA HIS A 135 25.04 -20.24 -4.09
C HIS A 135 24.18 -21.40 -3.62
N TRP A 136 24.32 -22.59 -4.23
CA TRP A 136 23.46 -23.75 -3.97
C TRP A 136 24.16 -24.88 -3.21
N GLU A 137 25.42 -24.69 -2.82
CA GLU A 137 26.22 -25.66 -2.07
C GLU A 137 26.23 -25.30 -0.57
N GLU A 138 26.32 -26.29 0.33
CA GLU A 138 26.33 -26.10 1.79
C GLU A 138 27.50 -25.22 2.27
N GLN A 139 28.65 -25.29 1.58
CA GLN A 139 29.78 -24.37 1.78
C GLN A 139 29.44 -22.92 1.40
N GLY A 140 28.50 -22.73 0.48
CA GLY A 140 28.00 -21.43 0.04
C GLY A 140 27.34 -20.62 1.15
N HIS A 141 26.69 -21.27 2.12
CA HIS A 141 26.02 -20.56 3.21
C HIS A 141 27.02 -19.89 4.17
N GLN A 142 28.13 -20.56 4.49
CA GLN A 142 29.18 -19.95 5.31
C GLN A 142 29.88 -18.81 4.59
N GLU A 143 30.09 -18.94 3.28
CA GLU A 143 30.67 -17.86 2.48
C GLU A 143 29.73 -16.65 2.35
N GLN A 144 28.41 -16.86 2.21
CA GLN A 144 27.41 -15.78 2.23
C GLN A 144 27.49 -14.96 3.53
N ILE A 145 27.60 -15.63 4.69
CA ILE A 145 27.73 -14.95 5.99
C ILE A 145 28.99 -14.08 6.02
N LYS A 146 30.15 -14.62 5.62
CA LYS A 146 31.42 -13.86 5.57
C LYS A 146 31.34 -12.67 4.63
N MET A 147 30.74 -12.84 3.46
CA MET A 147 30.57 -11.74 2.50
C MET A 147 29.68 -10.64 3.04
N ARG A 148 28.58 -11.01 3.69
CA ARG A 148 27.65 -10.07 4.32
C ARG A 148 28.34 -9.27 5.42
N GLU A 149 29.10 -9.93 6.29
CA GLU A 149 29.91 -9.25 7.31
C GLU A 149 30.92 -8.28 6.69
N ARG A 150 31.60 -8.72 5.63
CA ARG A 150 32.57 -7.90 4.90
C ARG A 150 31.92 -6.71 4.20
N TYR A 151 30.74 -6.88 3.60
CA TYR A 151 29.96 -5.78 3.03
C TYR A 151 29.63 -4.76 4.11
N LEU A 152 29.09 -5.22 5.25
CA LEU A 152 28.68 -4.35 6.35
C LEU A 152 29.85 -3.57 6.95
N GLU A 153 31.02 -4.21 7.10
CA GLU A 153 32.24 -3.54 7.55
C GLU A 153 32.72 -2.49 6.53
N LEU A 154 32.70 -2.83 5.24
CA LEU A 154 33.10 -1.93 4.17
C LEU A 154 32.17 -0.71 4.07
N TYR A 155 30.86 -0.94 4.17
CA TYR A 155 29.86 0.12 4.15
C TYR A 155 30.02 1.05 5.35
N ARG A 156 30.20 0.51 6.56
CA ARG A 156 30.40 1.32 7.77
C ARG A 156 31.62 2.24 7.65
N ARG A 157 32.75 1.72 7.15
CA ARG A 157 33.95 2.54 6.94
C ARG A 157 33.71 3.64 5.92
N PHE A 158 32.99 3.33 4.83
CA PHE A 158 32.63 4.33 3.83
C PHE A 158 31.71 5.40 4.41
N GLU A 159 30.71 5.01 5.21
CA GLU A 159 29.79 5.93 5.91
C GLU A 159 30.54 6.86 6.89
N GLU A 160 31.50 6.34 7.67
CA GLU A 160 32.33 7.13 8.59
C GLU A 160 33.14 8.22 7.85
N GLU A 161 33.64 7.90 6.65
CA GLU A 161 34.36 8.83 5.77
C GLU A 161 33.44 9.92 5.16
N HIS A 162 32.12 9.71 5.15
CA HIS A 162 31.11 10.56 4.50
C HIS A 162 30.02 11.07 5.48
N HIS A 163 30.36 11.25 6.77
CA HIS A 163 29.44 11.62 7.86
C HIS A 163 28.62 12.93 7.69
N GLY A 164 28.85 13.72 6.65
CA GLY A 164 28.07 14.92 6.32
C GLY A 164 26.99 14.72 5.25
N GLU A 165 26.93 13.53 4.64
CA GLU A 165 26.00 13.18 3.57
C GLU A 165 24.73 12.50 4.11
N THR A 166 23.63 12.52 3.34
CA THR A 166 22.42 11.78 3.70
C THR A 166 22.60 10.27 3.44
N PRO A 167 21.83 9.38 4.11
CA PRO A 167 21.95 7.94 3.91
C PRO A 167 21.88 7.50 2.44
N GLU A 168 21.03 8.15 1.63
CA GLU A 168 20.85 7.87 0.22
C GLU A 168 22.05 8.33 -0.63
N GLN A 169 22.67 9.46 -0.25
CA GLN A 169 23.90 9.93 -0.88
C GLN A 169 25.06 8.98 -0.58
N ILE A 170 25.19 8.54 0.67
CA ILE A 170 26.21 7.56 1.10
C ILE A 170 26.00 6.24 0.35
N GLN A 171 24.77 5.73 0.30
CA GLN A 171 24.44 4.49 -0.42
C GLN A 171 24.80 4.59 -1.91
N PHE A 172 24.40 5.67 -2.57
CA PHE A 172 24.70 5.86 -3.99
C PHE A 172 26.20 6.05 -4.25
N GLY A 173 26.89 6.82 -3.41
CA GLY A 173 28.34 7.01 -3.46
C GLY A 173 29.10 5.70 -3.25
N PHE A 174 28.65 4.87 -2.30
CA PHE A 174 29.18 3.53 -2.06
C PHE A 174 28.99 2.64 -3.30
N TYR A 175 27.80 2.64 -3.88
CA TYR A 175 27.48 1.89 -5.09
C TYR A 175 28.37 2.31 -6.28
N LEU A 176 28.56 3.61 -6.51
CA LEU A 176 29.45 4.09 -7.58
C LEU A 176 30.91 3.74 -7.32
N SER A 177 31.35 3.79 -6.06
CA SER A 177 32.74 3.53 -5.67
C SER A 177 33.10 2.05 -5.80
N TYR A 178 32.20 1.16 -5.39
CA TYR A 178 32.48 -0.27 -5.31
C TYR A 178 31.81 -1.10 -6.39
N GLY A 179 30.74 -0.61 -7.03
CA GLY A 179 30.03 -1.32 -8.09
C GLY A 179 29.53 -2.70 -7.65
N ILE A 180 28.95 -2.78 -6.45
CA ILE A 180 28.39 -4.01 -5.86
C ILE A 180 26.87 -3.97 -6.03
N ASP A 181 26.32 -4.99 -6.66
CA ASP A 181 24.87 -5.24 -6.72
C ASP A 181 24.52 -6.36 -5.73
N VAL A 182 23.40 -6.19 -5.01
CA VAL A 182 22.89 -7.09 -3.99
C VAL A 182 21.65 -7.82 -4.52
N HIS A 183 21.57 -9.14 -4.30
CA HIS A 183 20.48 -9.98 -4.80
C HIS A 183 19.96 -10.92 -3.71
N TYR A 184 18.70 -11.33 -3.83
CA TYR A 184 18.01 -12.17 -2.84
C TYR A 184 17.23 -13.31 -3.52
N PRO A 185 17.92 -14.29 -4.12
CA PRO A 185 17.27 -15.39 -4.83
C PRO A 185 16.29 -16.17 -3.92
N GLY A 186 15.02 -16.21 -4.33
CA GLY A 186 13.99 -17.03 -3.70
C GLY A 186 13.56 -16.61 -2.29
N HIS A 187 13.88 -15.38 -1.86
CA HIS A 187 13.48 -14.88 -0.53
C HIS A 187 11.96 -14.88 -0.34
N ASP A 188 11.19 -14.59 -1.39
CA ASP A 188 9.73 -14.65 -1.43
C ASP A 188 9.22 -16.04 -1.03
N ARG A 189 9.84 -17.11 -1.56
CA ARG A 189 9.43 -18.50 -1.29
C ARG A 189 9.93 -19.04 0.03
N ALA A 190 10.91 -18.39 0.65
CA ALA A 190 11.46 -18.83 1.93
C ALA A 190 10.45 -18.68 3.08
N ILE A 191 9.36 -17.91 2.91
CA ILE A 191 8.27 -17.79 3.89
C ILE A 191 7.71 -19.15 4.33
N HIS A 192 7.72 -20.15 3.43
CA HIS A 192 7.27 -21.52 3.72
C HIS A 192 8.22 -22.34 4.58
N SER A 193 9.43 -21.85 4.86
CA SER A 193 10.32 -22.53 5.80
C SER A 193 9.82 -22.35 7.25
N PRO A 194 10.05 -23.31 8.14
CA PRO A 194 9.52 -23.24 9.51
C PRO A 194 9.92 -21.99 10.29
N VAL A 195 11.10 -21.43 10.00
CA VAL A 195 11.62 -20.24 10.67
C VAL A 195 10.81 -19.00 10.30
N TYR A 196 10.55 -18.79 9.01
CA TYR A 196 9.81 -17.61 8.54
C TYR A 196 8.30 -17.76 8.71
N HIS A 197 7.77 -18.98 8.58
CA HIS A 197 6.38 -19.26 8.92
C HIS A 197 6.11 -19.00 10.42
N GLY A 198 6.98 -19.47 11.31
CA GLY A 198 6.86 -19.21 12.75
C GLY A 198 6.97 -17.72 13.10
N LEU A 199 7.79 -16.95 12.38
CA LEU A 199 7.83 -15.50 12.51
C LEU A 199 6.49 -14.87 12.10
N LEU A 200 5.91 -15.30 10.98
CA LEU A 200 4.62 -14.82 10.51
C LEU A 200 3.51 -15.12 11.52
N GLU A 201 3.45 -16.33 12.08
CA GLU A 201 2.49 -16.69 13.14
C GLU A 201 2.65 -15.81 14.39
N CYS A 202 3.90 -15.53 14.79
CA CYS A 202 4.18 -14.67 15.94
C CYS A 202 3.68 -13.23 15.70
N MET A 203 3.99 -12.66 14.53
CA MET A 203 3.54 -11.32 14.16
C MET A 203 2.02 -11.27 14.01
N ALA A 204 1.41 -12.24 13.34
CA ALA A 204 -0.04 -12.35 13.24
C ALA A 204 -0.71 -12.38 14.63
N THR A 205 -0.15 -13.14 15.58
CA THR A 205 -0.64 -13.19 16.97
C THR A 205 -0.50 -11.83 17.65
N LEU A 206 0.64 -11.16 17.51
CA LEU A 206 0.90 -9.85 18.09
C LEU A 206 -0.07 -8.77 17.58
N TYR A 207 -0.47 -8.88 16.32
CA TYR A 207 -1.40 -7.97 15.65
C TYR A 207 -2.86 -8.46 15.68
N HIS A 208 -3.14 -9.54 16.41
CA HIS A 208 -4.47 -10.14 16.58
C HIS A 208 -5.16 -10.51 15.25
N LEU A 209 -4.38 -10.98 14.28
CA LEU A 209 -4.92 -11.46 13.01
C LEU A 209 -5.62 -12.82 13.19
N PRO A 210 -6.77 -13.04 12.54
CA PRO A 210 -7.39 -14.35 12.42
C PRO A 210 -6.46 -15.38 11.77
N GLU A 211 -6.60 -16.66 12.15
CA GLU A 211 -5.81 -17.77 11.59
C GLU A 211 -5.91 -17.85 10.05
N GLN A 212 -7.10 -17.59 9.49
CA GLN A 212 -7.30 -17.56 8.04
C GLN A 212 -6.40 -16.52 7.32
N ASP A 213 -6.10 -15.39 7.98
CA ASP A 213 -5.26 -14.35 7.39
C ASP A 213 -3.77 -14.73 7.42
N ILE A 214 -3.36 -15.69 8.27
CA ILE A 214 -1.97 -16.19 8.30
C ILE A 214 -1.66 -16.93 7.00
N HIS A 215 -2.49 -17.89 6.60
CA HIS A 215 -2.33 -18.60 5.33
C HIS A 215 -2.44 -17.67 4.12
N TYR A 216 -3.33 -16.69 4.22
CA TYR A 216 -3.51 -15.68 3.19
C TYR A 216 -2.26 -14.80 3.03
N LEU A 217 -1.69 -14.32 4.14
CA LEU A 217 -0.45 -13.56 4.17
C LEU A 217 0.72 -14.38 3.66
N GLU A 218 0.83 -15.64 4.07
CA GLU A 218 1.89 -16.54 3.62
C GLU A 218 1.89 -16.66 2.09
N ASP A 219 0.72 -16.88 1.48
CA ASP A 219 0.60 -16.96 0.02
C ASP A 219 0.83 -15.61 -0.67
N LEU A 220 0.35 -14.49 -0.10
CA LEU A 220 0.61 -13.16 -0.65
C LEU A 220 2.09 -12.78 -0.58
N ILE A 221 2.78 -13.07 0.53
CA ILE A 221 4.22 -12.91 0.68
C ILE A 221 4.93 -13.81 -0.34
N ALA A 222 4.54 -15.07 -0.48
CA ALA A 222 5.18 -15.95 -1.47
C ALA A 222 5.05 -15.43 -2.91
N HIS A 223 4.02 -14.64 -3.22
CA HIS A 223 3.73 -14.16 -4.57
C HIS A 223 3.88 -12.64 -4.77
N HIS A 224 4.40 -11.89 -3.79
CA HIS A 224 4.42 -10.42 -3.84
C HIS A 224 5.26 -9.85 -4.99
N LEU A 225 6.25 -10.59 -5.47
CA LEU A 225 7.08 -10.19 -6.62
C LEU A 225 6.42 -10.48 -7.98
N ASP A 226 5.44 -11.40 -8.04
CA ASP A 226 4.83 -11.82 -9.30
C ASP A 226 4.19 -10.61 -10.04
N PRO A 227 3.40 -9.73 -9.39
CA PRO A 227 2.83 -8.54 -10.03
C PRO A 227 3.87 -7.59 -10.59
N LEU A 228 5.03 -7.45 -9.92
CA LEU A 228 6.11 -6.55 -10.34
C LEU A 228 6.68 -6.97 -11.70
N GLN A 229 6.62 -8.26 -12.02
CA GLN A 229 7.03 -8.80 -13.32
C GLN A 229 5.87 -8.83 -14.31
N ASP A 230 4.70 -9.31 -13.86
CA ASP A 230 3.54 -9.56 -14.71
C ASP A 230 2.94 -8.25 -15.26
N PHE A 231 3.02 -7.13 -14.51
CA PHE A 231 2.40 -5.84 -14.86
C PHE A 231 3.37 -4.71 -15.21
N THR A 232 4.59 -5.06 -15.63
CA THR A 232 5.46 -4.12 -16.38
C THR A 232 4.77 -3.57 -17.64
N HIS A 233 3.78 -4.30 -18.15
CA HIS A 233 2.87 -3.90 -19.22
C HIS A 233 1.43 -4.33 -18.89
N VAL A 234 0.45 -3.80 -19.63
CA VAL A 234 -0.94 -4.25 -19.52
C VAL A 234 -1.05 -5.69 -20.04
N ARG A 235 -1.43 -6.63 -19.17
CA ARG A 235 -1.53 -8.07 -19.42
C ARG A 235 -2.78 -8.71 -18.77
N PRO A 236 -3.96 -8.59 -19.41
CA PRO A 236 -5.21 -9.09 -18.85
C PRO A 236 -5.19 -10.60 -18.57
N GLU A 237 -4.47 -11.37 -19.38
CA GLU A 237 -4.33 -12.83 -19.22
C GLU A 237 -3.64 -13.24 -17.90
N ARG A 238 -2.83 -12.35 -17.31
CA ARG A 238 -2.18 -12.60 -16.01
C ARG A 238 -3.14 -12.50 -14.85
N ILE A 239 -4.24 -11.75 -14.98
CA ILE A 239 -5.29 -11.69 -13.96
C ILE A 239 -5.91 -13.07 -13.75
N ALA A 240 -6.15 -13.83 -14.83
CA ALA A 240 -6.69 -15.19 -14.76
C ALA A 240 -5.81 -16.14 -13.91
N LYS A 241 -4.49 -15.96 -13.91
CA LYS A 241 -3.56 -16.73 -13.08
C LYS A 241 -3.85 -16.51 -11.59
N TYR A 242 -4.02 -15.27 -11.15
CA TYR A 242 -4.29 -14.94 -9.75
C TYR A 242 -5.68 -15.40 -9.32
N TYR A 243 -6.71 -15.22 -10.16
CA TYR A 243 -8.05 -15.75 -9.90
C TYR A 243 -8.04 -17.27 -9.74
N HIS A 244 -7.35 -17.97 -10.64
CA HIS A 244 -7.22 -19.41 -10.56
C HIS A 244 -6.51 -19.83 -9.27
N PHE A 245 -5.39 -19.20 -8.95
CA PHE A 245 -4.64 -19.46 -7.73
C PHE A 245 -5.52 -19.27 -6.48
N ALA A 246 -6.16 -18.11 -6.32
CA ALA A 246 -7.03 -17.80 -5.19
C ALA A 246 -8.13 -18.86 -5.02
N ARG A 247 -8.84 -19.20 -6.11
CA ARG A 247 -9.88 -20.23 -6.09
C ARG A 247 -9.36 -21.61 -5.71
N THR A 248 -8.17 -22.00 -6.17
CA THR A 248 -7.57 -23.30 -5.81
C THR A 248 -7.17 -23.38 -4.34
N ARG A 249 -6.89 -22.24 -3.70
CA ARG A 249 -6.63 -22.14 -2.27
C ARG A 249 -7.90 -21.94 -1.42
N GLY A 250 -9.05 -21.77 -2.07
CA GLY A 250 -10.34 -21.55 -1.40
C GLY A 250 -10.57 -20.11 -0.96
N TYR A 251 -9.81 -19.16 -1.50
CA TYR A 251 -9.97 -17.73 -1.24
C TYR A 251 -11.05 -17.11 -2.13
N ASP A 252 -11.64 -16.02 -1.66
CA ASP A 252 -12.33 -15.11 -2.56
C ASP A 252 -11.29 -14.49 -3.52
N ALA A 253 -11.57 -14.59 -4.82
CA ALA A 253 -10.61 -14.18 -5.84
C ALA A 253 -10.52 -12.66 -5.98
N ASP A 254 -11.61 -11.96 -5.68
CA ASP A 254 -11.68 -10.50 -5.74
C ASP A 254 -10.91 -9.91 -4.55
N ASP A 255 -11.16 -10.40 -3.33
CA ASP A 255 -10.41 -9.99 -2.13
C ASP A 255 -8.91 -10.30 -2.26
N TYR A 256 -8.54 -11.39 -2.93
CA TYR A 256 -7.14 -11.75 -3.16
C TYR A 256 -6.47 -10.77 -4.10
N LEU A 257 -7.16 -10.39 -5.18
CA LEU A 257 -6.63 -9.44 -6.13
C LEU A 257 -6.46 -8.05 -5.51
N ASP A 258 -7.43 -7.59 -4.72
CA ASP A 258 -7.37 -6.26 -4.10
C ASP A 258 -6.25 -6.17 -3.06
N ARG A 259 -6.08 -7.21 -2.23
CA ARG A 259 -4.96 -7.30 -1.29
C ARG A 259 -3.61 -7.41 -2.01
N LEU A 260 -3.55 -8.12 -3.15
CA LEU A 260 -2.34 -8.19 -3.97
C LEU A 260 -2.00 -6.86 -4.64
N GLN A 261 -3.01 -6.09 -5.07
CA GLN A 261 -2.84 -4.72 -5.57
C GLN A 261 -2.36 -3.78 -4.45
N ALA A 262 -2.90 -3.90 -3.24
CA ALA A 262 -2.48 -3.14 -2.07
C ALA A 262 -1.01 -3.41 -1.71
N ILE A 263 -0.60 -4.68 -1.71
CA ILE A 263 0.80 -5.06 -1.53
C ILE A 263 1.67 -4.48 -2.65
N THR A 264 1.25 -4.60 -3.91
CA THR A 264 1.99 -4.07 -5.06
C THR A 264 2.21 -2.56 -4.93
N LEU A 265 1.18 -1.83 -4.46
CA LEU A 265 1.29 -0.40 -4.19
C LEU A 265 2.23 -0.12 -3.02
N LEU A 266 2.04 -0.79 -1.88
CA LEU A 266 2.77 -0.51 -0.66
C LEU A 266 4.26 -0.84 -0.79
N ASP A 267 4.59 -2.04 -1.26
CA ASP A 267 5.95 -2.52 -1.45
C ASP A 267 6.56 -1.96 -2.74
N GLY A 268 6.13 -2.45 -3.90
CA GLY A 268 6.82 -2.20 -5.17
C GLY A 268 6.68 -0.79 -5.77
N VAL A 269 5.76 0.04 -5.27
CA VAL A 269 5.59 1.43 -5.75
C VAL A 269 5.98 2.44 -4.68
N CYS A 270 5.37 2.34 -3.50
CA CYS A 270 5.55 3.32 -2.44
C CYS A 270 6.80 3.06 -1.59
N GLY A 271 7.09 1.79 -1.30
CA GLY A 271 8.21 1.33 -0.49
C GLY A 271 9.53 1.25 -1.26
N SER A 272 9.49 1.07 -2.58
CA SER A 272 10.68 1.01 -3.43
C SER A 272 10.92 2.32 -4.19
N ILE A 273 12.13 2.87 -4.08
CA ILE A 273 12.59 4.00 -4.89
C ILE A 273 13.70 3.51 -5.81
N HIS A 274 13.60 3.77 -7.10
CA HIS A 274 14.70 3.50 -8.02
C HIS A 274 15.61 4.72 -8.09
N THR A 275 16.92 4.53 -8.05
CA THR A 275 17.91 5.59 -8.28
C THR A 275 18.81 5.24 -9.47
N GLY A 276 18.95 6.18 -10.39
CA GLY A 276 19.80 6.06 -11.56
C GLY A 276 20.48 7.37 -11.94
N ALA A 277 21.11 7.40 -13.12
CA ALA A 277 21.86 8.56 -13.60
C ALA A 277 21.01 9.85 -13.75
N HIS A 278 19.69 9.71 -13.86
CA HIS A 278 18.74 10.82 -14.07
C HIS A 278 17.98 11.21 -12.80
N GLY A 279 18.35 10.69 -11.63
CA GLY A 279 17.69 10.94 -10.36
C GLY A 279 16.94 9.71 -9.85
N SER A 280 16.00 9.95 -8.94
CA SER A 280 15.21 8.92 -8.27
C SER A 280 13.73 8.99 -8.65
N TRP A 281 13.07 7.84 -8.80
CA TRP A 281 11.66 7.75 -9.15
C TRP A 281 10.99 6.51 -8.54
N GLN A 282 9.66 6.48 -8.57
CA GLN A 282 8.83 5.35 -8.13
C GLN A 282 8.08 4.77 -9.34
N GLU A 283 7.86 3.45 -9.37
CA GLU A 283 7.34 2.77 -10.55
C GLU A 283 5.80 2.68 -10.57
N PHE A 284 5.13 3.85 -10.62
CA PHE A 284 3.67 3.93 -10.65
C PHE A 284 3.02 3.21 -11.83
N MET A 285 3.77 2.96 -12.91
CA MET A 285 3.24 2.23 -14.08
C MET A 285 2.82 0.81 -13.71
N LEU A 286 3.43 0.19 -12.70
CA LEU A 286 3.07 -1.17 -12.26
C LEU A 286 1.61 -1.25 -11.83
N ILE A 287 1.20 -0.41 -10.87
CA ILE A 287 -0.18 -0.42 -10.36
C ILE A 287 -1.17 0.06 -11.42
N GLN A 288 -0.79 1.04 -12.25
CA GLN A 288 -1.64 1.50 -13.35
C GLN A 288 -1.89 0.39 -14.40
N ASN A 289 -0.84 -0.36 -14.75
CA ASN A 289 -0.96 -1.49 -15.66
C ASN A 289 -1.73 -2.63 -15.03
N PHE A 290 -1.60 -2.85 -13.72
CA PHE A 290 -2.41 -3.83 -12.99
C PHE A 290 -3.89 -3.48 -13.11
N PHE A 291 -4.32 -2.26 -12.76
CA PHE A 291 -5.72 -1.83 -12.90
C PHE A 291 -6.23 -1.96 -14.34
N ARG A 292 -5.44 -1.55 -15.33
CA ARG A 292 -5.81 -1.70 -16.75
C ARG A 292 -5.96 -3.16 -17.17
N SER A 293 -5.11 -4.04 -16.64
CA SER A 293 -5.15 -5.47 -16.94
C SER A 293 -6.40 -6.11 -16.34
N GLU A 294 -6.72 -5.79 -15.10
CA GLU A 294 -7.94 -6.22 -14.42
C GLU A 294 -9.18 -5.75 -15.19
N HIS A 295 -9.26 -4.46 -15.50
CA HIS A 295 -10.40 -3.88 -16.22
C HIS A 295 -10.63 -4.58 -17.57
N ASN A 296 -9.56 -4.87 -18.30
CA ASN A 296 -9.66 -5.57 -19.59
C ASN A 296 -10.03 -7.05 -19.44
N PHE A 297 -9.76 -7.66 -18.29
CA PHE A 297 -10.10 -9.06 -18.01
C PHE A 297 -11.55 -9.20 -17.53
N LEU A 298 -11.99 -8.34 -16.61
CA LEU A 298 -13.34 -8.34 -16.03
C LEU A 298 -13.96 -6.93 -16.01
N PRO A 299 -14.47 -6.43 -17.16
CA PRO A 299 -15.06 -5.10 -17.22
C PRO A 299 -16.27 -4.91 -16.29
N SER A 300 -17.06 -5.99 -16.07
CA SER A 300 -18.26 -5.97 -15.22
C SER A 300 -17.96 -5.61 -13.78
N ARG A 301 -16.75 -5.94 -13.29
CA ARG A 301 -16.32 -5.63 -11.93
C ARG A 301 -16.36 -4.11 -11.67
N ARG A 302 -16.01 -3.30 -12.68
CA ARG A 302 -16.09 -1.84 -12.59
C ARG A 302 -17.54 -1.34 -12.47
N GLU A 303 -18.47 -1.96 -13.18
CA GLU A 303 -19.90 -1.60 -13.12
C GLU A 303 -20.48 -1.95 -11.75
N GLU A 304 -20.15 -3.13 -11.21
CA GLU A 304 -20.55 -3.57 -9.88
C GLU A 304 -19.99 -2.67 -8.79
N LYS A 305 -18.69 -2.33 -8.87
CA LYS A 305 -18.01 -1.40 -7.96
C LYS A 305 -18.62 0.00 -8.01
N GLN A 306 -18.91 0.50 -9.22
CA GLN A 306 -19.56 1.80 -9.38
C GLN A 306 -20.94 1.82 -8.72
N LYS A 307 -21.72 0.75 -8.89
CA LYS A 307 -23.02 0.61 -8.25
C LYS A 307 -22.90 0.55 -6.73
N HIS A 308 -21.91 -0.17 -6.19
CA HIS A 308 -21.69 -0.24 -4.74
C HIS A 308 -21.34 1.15 -4.16
N ARG A 309 -20.47 1.91 -4.83
CA ARG A 309 -20.14 3.30 -4.43
C ARG A 309 -21.37 4.19 -4.41
N GLU A 310 -22.19 4.15 -5.46
CA GLU A 310 -23.43 4.92 -5.52
C GLU A 310 -24.40 4.52 -4.39
N GLU A 311 -24.44 3.23 -4.03
CA GLU A 311 -25.23 2.74 -2.91
C GLU A 311 -24.71 3.25 -1.55
N ASP A 312 -23.40 3.30 -1.35
CA ASP A 312 -22.79 3.77 -0.10
C ASP A 312 -22.84 5.29 0.05
N GLU A 313 -22.56 6.05 -1.01
CA GLU A 313 -22.78 7.50 -1.06
C GLU A 313 -24.24 7.81 -0.71
N LYS A 314 -25.18 7.04 -1.27
CA LYS A 314 -26.60 7.16 -0.95
C LYS A 314 -26.90 6.81 0.50
N LYS A 315 -26.28 5.76 1.08
CA LYS A 315 -26.44 5.43 2.52
C LYS A 315 -25.93 6.56 3.42
N VAL A 316 -24.76 7.11 3.11
CA VAL A 316 -24.14 8.23 3.85
C VAL A 316 -25.02 9.48 3.73
N LEU A 317 -25.43 9.84 2.53
CA LEU A 317 -26.31 10.99 2.28
C LEU A 317 -27.65 10.83 3.00
N ASN A 318 -28.25 9.64 2.95
CA ASN A 318 -29.48 9.35 3.69
C ASN A 318 -29.31 9.44 5.21
N ARG A 319 -28.13 9.12 5.74
CA ARG A 319 -27.80 9.31 7.16
C ARG A 319 -27.81 10.79 7.51
N TYR A 320 -27.14 11.63 6.72
CA TYR A 320 -27.15 13.08 6.92
C TYR A 320 -28.55 13.69 6.80
N PHE A 321 -29.35 13.26 5.83
CA PHE A 321 -30.74 13.69 5.72
C PHE A 321 -31.54 13.30 6.98
N ARG A 322 -31.37 12.08 7.49
CA ARG A 322 -32.04 11.64 8.73
C ARG A 322 -31.61 12.45 9.94
N GLU A 323 -30.32 12.68 10.12
CA GLU A 323 -29.77 13.44 11.25
C GLU A 323 -30.23 14.91 11.27
N THR A 324 -30.59 15.45 10.12
CA THR A 324 -31.02 16.85 9.97
C THR A 324 -32.52 17.02 9.79
N GLY A 325 -33.30 15.94 9.91
CA GLY A 325 -34.75 15.97 9.74
C GLY A 325 -35.19 16.27 8.30
N LEU A 326 -34.34 15.95 7.32
CA LEU A 326 -34.60 16.03 5.89
C LEU A 326 -34.93 14.65 5.29
N ASP A 327 -35.15 13.64 6.13
CA ASP A 327 -35.65 12.34 5.67
C ASP A 327 -37.17 12.37 5.42
N GLY A 328 -37.67 11.32 4.77
CA GLY A 328 -39.08 11.23 4.39
C GLY A 328 -40.03 11.37 5.57
N VAL A 329 -39.72 10.82 6.75
CA VAL A 329 -40.62 10.88 7.91
C VAL A 329 -40.71 12.31 8.47
N ALA A 330 -39.56 12.97 8.67
CA ALA A 330 -39.53 14.32 9.20
C ALA A 330 -40.13 15.35 8.22
N LEU A 331 -39.93 15.14 6.91
CA LEU A 331 -40.51 16.01 5.87
C LEU A 331 -42.01 15.76 5.69
N MET A 332 -42.51 14.52 5.79
CA MET A 332 -43.96 14.26 5.80
C MET A 332 -44.64 15.02 6.94
N LYS A 333 -44.04 14.97 8.13
CA LYS A 333 -44.55 15.68 9.31
C LYS A 333 -44.53 17.20 9.13
N LEU A 334 -43.44 17.74 8.58
CA LEU A 334 -43.29 19.17 8.34
C LEU A 334 -44.30 19.69 7.30
N LEU A 335 -44.49 18.93 6.21
CA LEU A 335 -45.36 19.30 5.09
C LEU A 335 -46.84 18.91 5.32
N GLY A 336 -47.17 18.24 6.43
CA GLY A 336 -48.51 17.73 6.69
C GLY A 336 -49.03 16.76 5.61
N SER A 337 -48.12 16.06 4.93
CA SER A 337 -48.41 15.22 3.77
C SER A 337 -48.54 13.74 4.14
N SER A 338 -49.40 13.01 3.42
CA SER A 338 -49.54 11.55 3.56
C SER A 338 -48.54 10.81 2.65
N PRO A 339 -48.13 9.58 3.01
CA PRO A 339 -47.24 8.78 2.16
C PRO A 339 -47.90 8.48 0.81
N GLY A 340 -47.16 8.65 -0.27
CA GLY A 340 -47.63 8.35 -1.62
C GLY A 340 -46.71 8.90 -2.73
N PRO A 341 -47.01 8.60 -4.00
CA PRO A 341 -46.19 9.02 -5.14
C PRO A 341 -46.00 10.55 -5.25
N SER A 342 -47.00 11.33 -4.84
CA SER A 342 -46.92 12.80 -4.83
C SER A 342 -45.89 13.31 -3.82
N PHE A 343 -45.91 12.77 -2.59
CA PHE A 343 -44.90 13.08 -1.59
C PHE A 343 -43.51 12.61 -2.02
N GLY A 344 -43.39 11.43 -2.64
CA GLY A 344 -42.11 10.93 -3.16
C GLY A 344 -41.45 11.89 -4.15
N LYS A 345 -42.23 12.51 -5.04
CA LYS A 345 -41.72 13.55 -5.96
C LYS A 345 -41.25 14.81 -5.23
N ILE A 346 -42.02 15.28 -4.24
CA ILE A 346 -41.66 16.45 -3.44
C ILE A 346 -40.37 16.19 -2.64
N LEU A 347 -40.27 15.02 -2.02
CA LEU A 347 -39.08 14.58 -1.29
C LEU A 347 -37.86 14.58 -2.21
N GLN A 348 -37.99 14.02 -3.41
CA GLN A 348 -36.92 14.00 -4.40
C GLN A 348 -36.51 15.42 -4.82
N GLN A 349 -37.46 16.31 -5.08
CA GLN A 349 -37.18 17.71 -5.44
C GLN A 349 -36.44 18.45 -4.32
N ILE A 350 -36.85 18.28 -3.06
CA ILE A 350 -36.16 18.86 -1.92
C ILE A 350 -34.72 18.33 -1.83
N HIS A 351 -34.51 17.02 -1.96
CA HIS A 351 -33.17 16.42 -1.94
C HIS A 351 -32.29 16.92 -3.09
N GLN A 352 -32.82 17.01 -4.33
CA GLN A 352 -32.08 17.53 -5.47
C GLN A 352 -31.75 19.03 -5.30
N ALA A 353 -32.66 19.81 -4.72
CA ALA A 353 -32.42 21.22 -4.44
C ALA A 353 -31.33 21.44 -3.38
N ILE A 354 -31.29 20.62 -2.33
CA ILE A 354 -30.21 20.64 -1.33
C ILE A 354 -28.85 20.32 -1.99
N LEU A 355 -28.83 19.40 -2.95
CA LEU A 355 -27.63 19.05 -3.71
C LEU A 355 -27.28 20.05 -4.84
N GLY A 356 -28.03 21.14 -4.96
CA GLY A 356 -27.79 22.18 -5.98
C GLY A 356 -28.14 21.77 -7.41
N LYS A 357 -28.92 20.69 -7.59
CA LYS A 357 -29.30 20.15 -8.91
C LYS A 357 -30.64 20.70 -9.40
N GLU A 358 -31.50 21.17 -8.50
CA GLU A 358 -32.81 21.74 -8.80
C GLU A 358 -33.11 22.98 -7.93
N GLU A 359 -34.18 23.71 -8.23
CA GLU A 359 -34.66 24.79 -7.37
C GLU A 359 -35.45 24.25 -6.19
N MET A 360 -35.30 24.88 -5.02
CA MET A 360 -36.05 24.52 -3.82
C MET A 360 -37.54 24.85 -4.00
N PRO A 361 -38.45 23.87 -3.86
CA PRO A 361 -39.89 24.14 -3.91
C PRO A 361 -40.34 25.00 -2.70
N SER A 362 -41.34 25.87 -2.92
CA SER A 362 -41.89 26.76 -1.88
C SER A 362 -43.21 26.22 -1.32
N PHE A 363 -43.32 26.25 0.01
CA PHE A 363 -44.47 25.76 0.78
C PHE A 363 -45.03 26.83 1.73
N GLY A 364 -44.56 28.07 1.59
CA GLY A 364 -44.96 29.20 2.42
C GLY A 364 -43.93 29.53 3.51
N LYS A 365 -43.93 30.79 3.94
CA LYS A 365 -42.84 31.40 4.74
C LYS A 365 -42.36 30.56 5.92
N THR A 366 -43.28 29.96 6.68
CA THR A 366 -42.92 29.19 7.88
C THR A 366 -42.20 27.89 7.54
N ILE A 367 -42.69 27.12 6.56
CA ILE A 367 -42.08 25.86 6.14
C ILE A 367 -40.77 26.13 5.40
N ASP A 368 -40.73 27.18 4.57
CA ASP A 368 -39.53 27.57 3.82
C ASP A 368 -38.39 27.98 4.76
N GLN A 369 -38.71 28.64 5.88
CA GLN A 369 -37.74 29.01 6.92
C GLN A 369 -37.17 27.77 7.62
N GLU A 370 -38.02 26.84 8.04
CA GLU A 370 -37.61 25.58 8.67
C GLU A 370 -36.75 24.72 7.72
N LEU A 371 -37.14 24.63 6.44
CA LEU A 371 -36.36 23.92 5.43
C LEU A 371 -34.97 24.56 5.25
N LYS A 372 -34.88 25.89 5.25
CA LYS A 372 -33.58 26.60 5.22
C LYS A 372 -32.72 26.27 6.43
N GLU A 373 -33.29 26.23 7.64
CA GLU A 373 -32.55 25.90 8.85
C GLU A 373 -32.01 24.45 8.82
N ARG A 374 -32.86 23.48 8.45
CA ARG A 374 -32.43 22.08 8.29
C ARG A 374 -31.38 21.91 7.20
N THR A 375 -31.53 22.62 6.10
CA THR A 375 -30.56 22.63 4.99
C THR A 375 -29.23 23.24 5.44
N GLY A 376 -29.26 24.33 6.22
CA GLY A 376 -28.06 24.92 6.84
C GLY A 376 -27.34 23.92 7.75
N ASN A 377 -28.08 23.20 8.60
CA ASN A 377 -27.54 22.15 9.46
C ASN A 377 -26.96 20.97 8.66
N PHE A 378 -27.59 20.63 7.53
CA PHE A 378 -27.06 19.63 6.60
C PHE A 378 -25.72 20.06 6.04
N PHE A 379 -25.62 21.29 5.53
CA PHE A 379 -24.36 21.80 5.00
C PHE A 379 -23.28 21.87 6.07
N GLN A 380 -23.63 22.33 7.27
CA GLN A 380 -22.70 22.36 8.39
C GLN A 380 -22.13 20.96 8.67
N ARG A 381 -22.99 19.94 8.81
CA ARG A 381 -22.55 18.57 9.13
C ARG A 381 -21.86 17.85 7.99
N TYR A 382 -22.31 18.07 6.76
CA TYR A 382 -21.78 17.41 5.57
C TYR A 382 -20.39 17.95 5.23
N PHE A 383 -20.13 19.24 5.45
CA PHE A 383 -18.87 19.88 5.11
C PHE A 383 -17.90 20.08 6.29
N GLU A 384 -18.34 20.11 7.56
CA GLU A 384 -17.43 20.17 8.73
C GLU A 384 -16.63 18.88 8.97
N LYS A 385 -17.03 17.74 8.37
CA LYS A 385 -16.28 16.48 8.42
C LYS A 385 -15.42 16.21 7.18
N GLY A 386 -15.40 17.14 6.20
CA GLY A 386 -14.65 17.02 4.95
C GLY A 386 -13.38 17.88 4.88
N GLN A 387 -12.81 18.28 6.03
CA GLN A 387 -11.50 18.94 6.12
C GLN A 387 -10.41 17.98 6.51
#